data_AF-A0A8T2FJY0-F1
#
_entry.id   AF-A0A8T2FJY0-F1
#
_cell.length_a   1.000
_cell.length_b   1.000
_cell.length_c   1.000
_cell.angle_alpha   90.00
_cell.angle_beta   90.00
_cell.angle_gamma   90.00
#
_symmetry.space_group_name_H-M   'P 1'
#
loop_
_entity.id
_entity.type
_entity.pdbx_description
1 polymer ?
#
loop_
_entity_poly.entity_id
_entity_poly.type
_entity_poly.pdbx_seq_one_letter_code
_entity_poly.pdbx_strand_id
1 'polypeptide(L)'
;MDNLEDLKIVAEQWSKQGLEFVQKIPPPQLYTAIGVLLLATIWLLSIRLFRRTKSNTVLLSGLSGSGKTVLFYQLRDGSSHQGAVTSMEPNEGTFVLHNENNTKKGKVKPVHLIDVPGHSRLISKLEEYLPRAAAVVFVVDALEFLPNIRAASEYLYDILTNASVIKNKTPVLLCCNKTDKVTAHTKEFIRKQMEKEIDKLRVSRSAISTADIANDFTLGIEGEVFSFSHCHNKVTVAEASGLTGETDQVQEFIREHVKP
;
A
#
# COMPACT_ATOMS: atom_id res chain seq x y z
N MET A 1 47.53 -9.93 -19.70
CA MET A 1 47.88 -9.76 -18.27
C MET A 1 48.45 -8.36 -18.03
N ASP A 2 48.98 -7.73 -19.07
CA ASP A 2 49.59 -6.39 -19.11
C ASP A 2 48.70 -5.24 -18.57
N ASN A 3 47.39 -5.26 -18.87
CA ASN A 3 46.47 -4.19 -18.45
C ASN A 3 46.32 -4.05 -16.92
N LEU A 4 46.64 -5.10 -16.16
CA LEU A 4 46.54 -5.12 -14.70
C LEU A 4 47.84 -4.65 -14.02
N GLU A 5 48.96 -4.76 -14.72
CA GLU A 5 50.27 -4.25 -14.27
C GLU A 5 50.37 -2.74 -14.52
N ASP A 6 49.88 -2.27 -15.67
CA ASP A 6 49.82 -0.83 -15.97
C ASP A 6 48.92 -0.07 -14.98
N LEU A 7 47.77 -0.65 -14.61
CA LEU A 7 46.87 -0.06 -13.59
C LEU A 7 47.53 0.03 -12.21
N LYS A 8 48.38 -0.94 -11.84
CA LYS A 8 49.11 -0.92 -10.57
C LYS A 8 50.15 0.19 -10.55
N ILE A 9 50.89 0.36 -11.64
CA ILE A 9 51.91 1.40 -11.77
C ILE A 9 51.28 2.80 -11.70
N VAL A 10 50.16 3.01 -12.39
CA VAL A 10 49.41 4.27 -12.33
C VAL A 10 48.89 4.53 -10.93
N ALA A 11 48.33 3.51 -10.25
CA ALA A 11 47.84 3.66 -8.87
C ALA A 11 48.95 4.00 -7.87
N GLU A 12 50.13 3.37 -8.00
CA GLU A 12 51.29 3.70 -7.17
C GLU A 12 51.80 5.12 -7.40
N GLN A 13 51.83 5.56 -8.65
CA GLN A 13 52.27 6.91 -9.01
C GLN A 13 51.31 7.98 -8.46
N TRP A 14 50.01 7.74 -8.55
CA TRP A 14 48.98 8.62 -7.98
C TRP A 14 49.02 8.64 -6.45
N SER A 15 49.27 7.49 -5.82
CA SER A 15 49.42 7.40 -4.36
C SER A 15 50.60 8.21 -3.86
N LYS A 16 51.76 8.09 -4.52
CA LYS A 16 52.98 8.83 -4.18
C LYS A 16 52.79 10.34 -4.35
N GLN A 17 52.20 10.78 -5.47
CA GLN A 17 51.88 12.19 -5.70
C GLN A 17 50.87 12.75 -4.69
N GLY A 18 49.87 11.95 -4.30
CA GLY A 18 48.92 12.31 -3.25
C GLY A 18 49.59 12.52 -1.90
N LEU A 19 50.55 11.66 -1.54
CA LEU A 19 51.26 11.74 -0.26
C LEU A 19 52.14 12.99 -0.15
N GLU A 20 52.84 13.34 -1.23
CA GLU A 20 53.66 14.56 -1.32
C GLU A 20 52.81 15.84 -1.23
N PHE A 21 51.59 15.81 -1.79
CA PHE A 21 50.66 16.92 -1.74
C PHE A 21 50.10 17.13 -0.32
N VAL A 22 49.80 16.03 0.37
CA VAL A 22 49.33 16.02 1.76
C VAL A 22 50.39 16.59 2.72
N GLN A 23 51.68 16.31 2.49
CA GLN A 23 52.77 16.83 3.32
C GLN A 23 53.02 18.34 3.18
N LYS A 24 52.60 18.98 2.08
CA LYS A 24 52.77 20.43 1.86
C LYS A 24 51.69 21.28 2.53
N ILE A 25 50.59 20.68 2.99
CA ILE A 25 49.45 21.38 3.58
C ILE A 25 49.67 21.51 5.10
N PRO A 26 49.46 22.69 5.71
CA PRO A 26 49.62 22.85 7.15
C PRO A 26 48.68 21.93 7.94
N PRO A 27 49.15 21.28 9.03
CA PRO A 27 48.40 20.27 9.79
C PRO A 27 46.96 20.65 10.17
N PRO A 28 46.64 21.88 10.63
CA PRO A 28 45.27 22.21 11.03
C PRO A 28 44.27 22.25 9.86
N GLN A 29 44.73 22.59 8.65
CA GLN A 29 43.88 22.59 7.45
C GLN A 29 43.59 21.16 6.97
N LEU A 30 44.53 20.24 7.19
CA LEU A 30 44.34 18.83 6.86
C LEU A 30 43.29 18.16 7.76
N TYR A 31 43.38 18.36 9.09
CA TYR A 31 42.40 17.80 10.04
C TYR A 31 40.98 18.34 9.81
N THR A 32 40.85 19.63 9.50
CA THR A 32 39.56 20.24 9.19
C THR A 32 38.96 19.71 7.89
N ALA A 33 39.76 19.56 6.83
CA ALA A 33 39.31 18.99 5.56
C ALA A 33 38.84 17.53 5.71
N ILE A 34 39.59 16.70 6.45
CA ILE A 34 39.21 15.30 6.73
C ILE A 34 37.93 15.25 7.57
N GLY A 35 37.81 16.11 8.59
CA GLY A 35 36.60 16.19 9.42
C GLY A 35 35.35 16.56 8.62
N VAL A 36 35.46 17.53 7.70
CA VAL A 36 34.35 17.93 6.82
C VAL A 36 33.97 16.80 5.85
N LEU A 37 34.95 16.09 5.29
CA LEU A 37 34.71 14.95 4.40
C LEU A 37 33.98 13.81 5.12
N LEU A 38 34.40 13.49 6.34
CA LEU A 38 33.76 12.46 7.17
C LEU A 38 32.33 12.86 7.56
N LEU A 39 32.09 14.12 7.94
CA LEU A 39 30.74 14.59 8.24
C LEU A 39 29.84 14.58 7.00
N ALA A 40 30.34 15.00 5.84
CA ALA A 40 29.59 14.98 4.59
C ALA A 40 29.25 13.55 4.14
N THR A 41 30.18 12.61 4.28
CA THR A 41 29.95 11.19 3.95
C THR A 41 28.96 10.54 4.91
N ILE A 42 29.07 10.78 6.22
CA ILE A 42 28.09 10.32 7.22
C ILE A 42 26.70 10.90 6.93
N TRP A 43 26.63 12.20 6.59
CA TRP A 43 25.37 12.85 6.24
C TRP A 43 24.75 12.24 4.97
N LEU A 44 25.53 12.04 3.90
CA LEU A 44 25.07 11.39 2.67
C LEU A 44 24.62 9.94 2.90
N LEU A 45 25.36 9.17 3.72
CA LEU A 45 25.00 7.81 4.08
C LEU A 45 23.73 7.78 4.94
N SER A 46 23.57 8.72 5.88
CA SER A 46 22.36 8.85 6.68
C SER A 46 21.15 9.17 5.81
N ILE A 47 21.27 10.07 4.82
CA ILE A 47 20.17 10.36 3.89
C ILE A 47 19.81 9.14 3.05
N ARG A 48 20.81 8.37 2.59
CA ARG A 48 20.54 7.14 1.84
C ARG A 48 19.90 6.06 2.70
N LEU A 49 20.30 5.94 3.96
CA LEU A 49 19.73 4.97 4.90
C LEU A 49 18.32 5.36 5.37
N PHE A 50 18.05 6.66 5.52
CA PHE A 50 16.73 7.19 5.85
C PHE A 50 15.79 7.33 4.64
N ARG A 51 16.29 7.19 3.41
CA ARG A 51 15.44 7.08 2.22
C ARG A 51 14.71 5.74 2.26
N ARG A 52 13.54 5.74 2.91
CA ARG A 52 12.57 4.64 2.81
C ARG A 52 12.26 4.38 1.34
N THR A 53 12.43 3.14 0.91
CA THR A 53 11.91 2.67 -0.36
C THR A 53 10.39 2.80 -0.31
N LYS A 54 9.82 3.46 -1.32
CA LYS A 54 8.37 3.57 -1.42
C LYS A 54 7.82 2.19 -1.77
N SER A 55 6.74 1.81 -1.12
CA SER A 55 5.98 0.62 -1.48
C SER A 55 5.26 0.84 -2.81
N ASN A 56 5.29 -0.16 -3.69
CA ASN A 56 4.54 -0.19 -4.96
C ASN A 56 3.42 -1.25 -4.95
N THR A 57 3.16 -1.85 -3.78
CA THR A 57 2.22 -2.95 -3.61
C THR A 57 0.82 -2.44 -3.34
N VAL A 58 -0.15 -2.88 -4.11
CA VAL A 58 -1.58 -2.68 -3.84
C VAL A 58 -2.17 -3.98 -3.28
N LEU A 59 -2.91 -3.89 -2.20
CA LEU A 59 -3.56 -5.06 -1.58
C LEU A 59 -5.05 -5.08 -1.92
N LEU A 60 -5.54 -6.20 -2.45
CA LEU A 60 -6.96 -6.50 -2.51
C LEU A 60 -7.36 -7.25 -1.24
N SER A 61 -8.25 -6.66 -0.46
CA SER A 61 -8.77 -7.20 0.79
C SER A 61 -10.30 -7.15 0.81
N GLY A 62 -10.93 -7.83 1.76
CA GLY A 62 -12.40 -7.92 1.86
C GLY A 62 -12.89 -9.35 2.04
N LEU A 63 -14.17 -9.50 2.38
CA LEU A 63 -14.77 -10.80 2.73
C LEU A 63 -14.68 -11.82 1.60
N SER A 64 -14.73 -13.11 1.95
CA SER A 64 -14.88 -14.17 0.96
C SER A 64 -16.14 -13.95 0.10
N GLY A 65 -16.06 -14.24 -1.19
CA GLY A 65 -17.17 -14.03 -2.12
C GLY A 65 -17.34 -12.60 -2.65
N SER A 66 -16.60 -11.60 -2.14
CA SER A 66 -16.70 -10.21 -2.64
C SER A 66 -16.16 -9.99 -4.06
N GLY A 67 -15.43 -10.98 -4.62
CA GLY A 67 -14.91 -10.94 -5.98
C GLY A 67 -13.50 -10.40 -6.14
N LYS A 68 -12.68 -10.42 -5.07
CA LYS A 68 -11.26 -9.99 -5.10
C LYS A 68 -10.45 -10.67 -6.22
N THR A 69 -10.52 -11.99 -6.32
CA THR A 69 -9.77 -12.77 -7.31
C THR A 69 -10.24 -12.51 -8.74
N VAL A 70 -11.55 -12.34 -8.94
CA VAL A 70 -12.09 -11.92 -10.24
C VAL A 70 -11.56 -10.53 -10.61
N LEU A 71 -11.57 -9.59 -9.66
CA LEU A 71 -11.03 -8.24 -9.87
C LEU A 71 -9.52 -8.27 -10.16
N PHE A 72 -8.75 -9.14 -9.49
CA PHE A 72 -7.33 -9.33 -9.74
C PHE A 72 -7.06 -9.72 -11.20
N TYR A 73 -7.75 -10.75 -11.71
CA TYR A 73 -7.59 -11.18 -13.09
C TYR A 73 -8.13 -10.16 -14.11
N GLN A 74 -9.21 -9.46 -13.76
CA GLN A 74 -9.77 -8.40 -14.59
C GLN A 74 -8.77 -7.23 -14.74
N LEU A 75 -8.09 -6.84 -13.66
CA LEU A 75 -7.06 -5.80 -13.70
C LEU A 75 -5.80 -6.25 -14.47
N ARG A 76 -5.48 -7.54 -14.41
CA ARG A 76 -4.30 -8.14 -15.05
C ARG A 76 -4.47 -8.31 -16.56
N ASP A 77 -5.46 -9.11 -16.96
CA ASP A 77 -5.62 -9.56 -18.35
C ASP A 77 -6.95 -9.12 -18.97
N GLY A 78 -7.80 -8.39 -18.24
CA GLY A 78 -9.12 -8.00 -18.72
C GLY A 78 -10.13 -9.15 -18.75
N SER A 79 -9.81 -10.28 -18.13
CA SER A 79 -10.64 -11.48 -18.16
C SER A 79 -11.19 -11.83 -16.78
N SER A 80 -12.49 -12.10 -16.73
CA SER A 80 -13.22 -12.35 -15.49
C SER A 80 -12.97 -13.75 -14.89
N HIS A 81 -12.21 -14.62 -15.57
CA HIS A 81 -11.90 -16.01 -15.18
C HIS A 81 -13.08 -16.68 -14.44
N GLN A 82 -14.18 -16.88 -15.16
CA GLN A 82 -15.41 -17.45 -14.56
C GLN A 82 -15.11 -18.80 -13.89
N GLY A 83 -15.60 -18.98 -12.66
CA GLY A 83 -15.34 -20.18 -11.86
C GLY A 83 -14.21 -20.05 -10.83
N ALA A 84 -13.76 -18.83 -10.51
CA ALA A 84 -12.83 -18.61 -9.42
C ALA A 84 -13.36 -19.20 -8.10
N VAL A 85 -12.58 -20.11 -7.51
CA VAL A 85 -12.84 -20.72 -6.20
C VAL A 85 -12.20 -19.90 -5.09
N THR A 86 -12.52 -20.20 -3.83
CA THR A 86 -11.94 -19.51 -2.67
C THR A 86 -10.41 -19.63 -2.64
N SER A 87 -9.70 -18.51 -2.72
CA SER A 87 -8.24 -18.47 -2.60
C SER A 87 -7.77 -18.97 -1.22
N MET A 88 -6.90 -19.97 -1.19
CA MET A 88 -6.27 -20.50 0.03
C MET A 88 -4.88 -19.87 0.28
N GLU A 89 -4.23 -19.39 -0.77
CA GLU A 89 -2.95 -18.68 -0.75
C GLU A 89 -3.08 -17.30 -1.40
N PRO A 90 -2.27 -16.31 -0.98
CA PRO A 90 -2.23 -15.01 -1.65
C PRO A 90 -1.75 -15.13 -3.10
N ASN A 91 -2.47 -14.51 -4.04
CA ASN A 91 -2.00 -14.41 -5.41
C ASN A 91 -1.23 -13.09 -5.57
N GLU A 92 0.02 -13.16 -6.00
CA GLU A 92 0.87 -12.00 -6.24
C GLU A 92 1.15 -11.85 -7.75
N GLY A 93 1.10 -10.63 -8.26
CA GLY A 93 1.39 -10.36 -9.67
C GLY A 93 1.91 -8.95 -9.87
N THR A 94 3.03 -8.81 -10.57
CA THR A 94 3.49 -7.52 -11.10
C THR A 94 3.09 -7.42 -12.56
N PHE A 95 2.20 -6.50 -12.88
CA PHE A 95 1.69 -6.34 -14.24
C PHE A 95 1.28 -4.90 -14.55
N VAL A 96 1.08 -4.64 -15.83
CA VAL A 96 0.53 -3.40 -16.34
C VAL A 96 -0.99 -3.54 -16.37
N LEU A 97 -1.71 -2.52 -15.91
CA LEU A 97 -3.18 -2.55 -15.86
C LEU A 97 -3.75 -2.67 -17.29
N HIS A 98 -4.70 -3.57 -17.49
CA HIS A 98 -5.21 -3.93 -18.82
C HIS A 98 -5.67 -2.71 -19.68
N ASN A 99 -6.42 -1.75 -19.11
CA ASN A 99 -6.90 -0.59 -19.89
C ASN A 99 -5.77 0.37 -20.29
N GLU A 100 -4.58 0.28 -19.68
CA GLU A 100 -3.40 1.09 -20.01
C GLU A 100 -2.83 0.73 -21.39
N ASN A 101 -2.96 -0.54 -21.81
CA ASN A 101 -2.53 -0.99 -23.14
C ASN A 101 -3.29 -0.27 -24.27
N ASN A 102 -4.52 0.18 -24.01
CA ASN A 102 -5.41 0.75 -25.03
C ASN A 102 -5.52 2.28 -25.02
N THR A 103 -5.24 2.99 -23.92
CA THR A 103 -5.70 4.40 -23.79
C THR A 103 -4.65 5.50 -23.79
N LYS A 104 -3.37 5.34 -23.41
CA LYS A 104 -2.42 6.48 -23.46
C LYS A 104 -0.98 6.06 -23.74
N LYS A 105 -0.32 6.77 -24.68
CA LYS A 105 1.13 6.80 -24.93
C LYS A 105 1.92 7.42 -23.75
N GLY A 106 1.63 7.03 -22.53
CA GLY A 106 2.36 7.40 -21.32
C GLY A 106 3.41 6.36 -20.95
N LYS A 107 4.28 6.67 -19.97
CA LYS A 107 5.17 5.66 -19.37
C LYS A 107 4.30 4.60 -18.69
N VAL A 108 4.26 3.41 -19.29
CA VAL A 108 3.54 2.26 -18.78
C VAL A 108 4.15 1.81 -17.45
N LYS A 109 3.36 1.76 -16.37
CA LYS A 109 3.87 1.49 -15.01
C LYS A 109 3.44 0.11 -14.52
N PRO A 110 4.38 -0.80 -14.20
CA PRO A 110 4.03 -2.04 -13.55
C PRO A 110 3.55 -1.77 -12.13
N VAL A 111 2.39 -2.33 -11.78
CA VAL A 111 1.83 -2.32 -10.43
C VAL A 111 2.01 -3.71 -9.84
N HIS A 112 2.45 -3.78 -8.58
CA HIS A 112 2.46 -5.03 -7.83
C HIS A 112 1.13 -5.19 -7.11
N LEU A 113 0.28 -6.11 -7.54
CA LEU A 113 -1.03 -6.37 -6.94
C LEU A 113 -0.99 -7.69 -6.17
N ILE A 114 -1.56 -7.71 -4.97
CA ILE A 114 -1.70 -8.92 -4.15
C ILE A 114 -3.17 -9.14 -3.81
N ASP A 115 -3.71 -10.30 -4.18
CA ASP A 115 -5.02 -10.79 -3.74
C ASP A 115 -4.87 -11.56 -2.43
N VAL A 116 -5.39 -11.00 -1.34
CA VAL A 116 -5.31 -11.64 -0.02
C VAL A 116 -6.59 -12.45 0.25
N PRO A 117 -6.49 -13.71 0.71
CA PRO A 117 -7.64 -14.52 1.09
C PRO A 117 -8.56 -13.82 2.09
N GLY A 118 -9.87 -13.85 1.82
CA GLY A 118 -10.88 -13.16 2.64
C GLY A 118 -11.54 -14.02 3.71
N HIS A 119 -11.09 -15.26 3.92
CA HIS A 119 -11.65 -16.14 4.94
C HIS A 119 -11.08 -15.80 6.31
N SER A 120 -11.90 -15.81 7.37
CA SER A 120 -11.53 -15.31 8.71
C SER A 120 -10.24 -15.90 9.28
N ARG A 121 -9.94 -17.16 8.97
CA ARG A 121 -8.70 -17.84 9.42
C ARG A 121 -7.43 -17.39 8.70
N LEU A 122 -7.57 -16.80 7.52
CA LEU A 122 -6.46 -16.34 6.68
C LEU A 122 -6.27 -14.82 6.72
N ILE A 123 -7.12 -14.10 7.45
CA ILE A 123 -7.01 -12.64 7.65
C ILE A 123 -5.67 -12.28 8.31
N SER A 124 -5.11 -13.14 9.16
CA SER A 124 -3.78 -12.93 9.76
C SER A 124 -2.66 -12.79 8.73
N LYS A 125 -2.80 -13.40 7.54
CA LYS A 125 -1.83 -13.23 6.45
C LYS A 125 -1.83 -11.78 5.91
N LEU A 126 -2.93 -11.04 6.04
CA LEU A 126 -2.98 -9.63 5.62
C LEU A 126 -1.95 -8.78 6.38
N GLU A 127 -1.74 -9.05 7.66
CA GLU A 127 -0.84 -8.27 8.52
C GLU A 127 0.63 -8.32 8.05
N GLU A 128 1.03 -9.41 7.39
CA GLU A 128 2.36 -9.54 6.79
C GLU A 128 2.57 -8.56 5.62
N TYR A 129 1.49 -8.26 4.89
CA TYR A 129 1.54 -7.43 3.68
C TYR A 129 1.26 -5.95 3.94
N LEU A 130 0.51 -5.60 5.00
CA LEU A 130 0.13 -4.21 5.32
C LEU A 130 1.33 -3.24 5.44
N PRO A 131 2.47 -3.61 6.07
CA PRO A 131 3.65 -2.73 6.11
C PRO A 131 4.21 -2.38 4.74
N ARG A 132 4.01 -3.25 3.74
CA ARG A 132 4.48 -3.10 2.36
C ARG A 132 3.43 -2.47 1.45
N ALA A 133 2.24 -2.15 1.94
CA ALA A 133 1.15 -1.63 1.12
C ALA A 133 1.35 -0.14 0.79
N ALA A 134 1.28 0.17 -0.51
CA ALA A 134 1.17 1.52 -1.04
C ALA A 134 -0.28 2.02 -0.99
N ALA A 135 -1.23 1.12 -1.19
CA ALA A 135 -2.67 1.35 -1.12
C ALA A 135 -3.40 0.05 -0.80
N VAL A 136 -4.59 0.15 -0.19
CA VAL A 136 -5.48 -0.98 0.07
C VAL A 136 -6.79 -0.77 -0.68
N VAL A 137 -7.22 -1.77 -1.43
CA VAL A 137 -8.54 -1.82 -2.07
C VAL A 137 -9.36 -2.83 -1.27
N PHE A 138 -10.32 -2.32 -0.51
CA PHE A 138 -11.26 -3.11 0.26
C PHE A 138 -12.51 -3.39 -0.57
N VAL A 139 -12.63 -4.62 -1.04
CA VAL A 139 -13.67 -5.08 -1.97
C VAL A 139 -14.88 -5.59 -1.19
N VAL A 140 -16.03 -4.97 -1.42
CA VAL A 140 -17.33 -5.32 -0.84
C VAL A 140 -18.26 -5.80 -1.93
N ASP A 141 -19.05 -6.83 -1.63
CA ASP A 141 -20.14 -7.28 -2.50
C ASP A 141 -21.32 -6.30 -2.39
N ALA A 142 -21.65 -5.57 -3.45
CA ALA A 142 -22.77 -4.65 -3.47
C ALA A 142 -24.14 -5.34 -3.51
N LEU A 143 -24.22 -6.62 -3.91
CA LEU A 143 -25.45 -7.40 -3.95
C LEU A 143 -25.76 -8.04 -2.60
N GLU A 144 -24.78 -8.71 -1.99
CA GLU A 144 -24.93 -9.36 -0.69
C GLU A 144 -24.38 -8.50 0.46
N PHE A 145 -24.59 -7.18 0.39
CA PHE A 145 -24.03 -6.24 1.36
C PHE A 145 -24.70 -6.33 2.73
N LEU A 146 -26.04 -6.25 2.79
CA LEU A 146 -26.77 -6.13 4.06
C LEU A 146 -26.55 -7.31 5.03
N PRO A 147 -26.54 -8.58 4.59
CA PRO A 147 -26.26 -9.70 5.50
C PRO A 147 -24.83 -9.69 6.04
N ASN A 148 -23.88 -9.17 5.25
CA ASN A 148 -22.45 -9.23 5.52
C ASN A 148 -21.89 -7.93 6.11
N ILE A 149 -22.71 -6.90 6.29
CA ILE A 149 -22.28 -5.55 6.70
C ILE A 149 -21.47 -5.55 8.00
N ARG A 150 -21.89 -6.36 8.98
CA ARG A 150 -21.22 -6.43 10.29
C ARG A 150 -19.80 -6.98 10.14
N ALA A 151 -19.66 -8.15 9.53
CA ALA A 151 -18.36 -8.78 9.30
C ALA A 151 -17.46 -7.93 8.39
N ALA A 152 -18.02 -7.27 7.37
CA ALA A 152 -17.27 -6.37 6.50
C ALA A 152 -16.79 -5.12 7.24
N SER A 153 -17.62 -4.55 8.12
CA SER A 153 -17.29 -3.37 8.90
C SER A 153 -16.28 -3.68 10.00
N GLU A 154 -16.39 -4.83 10.67
CA GLU A 154 -15.38 -5.33 11.62
C GLU A 154 -14.02 -5.49 10.92
N TYR A 155 -14.00 -6.11 9.74
CA TYR A 155 -12.76 -6.28 8.98
C TYR A 155 -12.16 -4.94 8.51
N LEU A 156 -12.99 -4.03 7.99
CA LEU A 156 -12.52 -2.70 7.61
C LEU A 156 -12.02 -1.90 8.81
N TYR A 157 -12.69 -2.02 9.97
CA TYR A 157 -12.26 -1.41 11.22
C TYR A 157 -10.84 -1.85 11.58
N ASP A 158 -10.57 -3.16 11.58
CA ASP A 158 -9.25 -3.71 11.92
C ASP A 158 -8.15 -3.24 10.94
N ILE A 159 -8.47 -3.06 9.65
CA ILE A 159 -7.53 -2.49 8.68
C ILE A 159 -7.26 -1.01 8.98
N LEU A 160 -8.30 -0.23 9.29
CA LEU A 160 -8.20 1.20 9.54
C LEU A 160 -7.54 1.55 10.88
N THR A 161 -7.62 0.66 11.88
CA THR A 161 -6.91 0.80 13.16
C THR A 161 -5.49 0.25 13.13
N ASN A 162 -5.11 -0.47 12.07
CA ASN A 162 -3.79 -1.10 12.00
C ASN A 162 -2.66 -0.05 12.05
N ALA A 163 -1.68 -0.28 12.93
CA ALA A 163 -0.56 0.63 13.14
C ALA A 163 0.23 0.93 11.87
N SER A 164 0.42 -0.07 10.99
CA SER A 164 1.16 0.10 9.74
C SER A 164 0.41 0.99 8.76
N VAL A 165 -0.91 0.81 8.65
CA VAL A 165 -1.79 1.60 7.79
C VAL A 165 -1.79 3.06 8.23
N ILE A 166 -1.92 3.33 9.53
CA ILE A 166 -1.95 4.69 10.07
C ILE A 166 -0.57 5.36 9.95
N LYS A 167 0.51 4.69 10.37
CA LYS A 167 1.88 5.25 10.31
C LYS A 167 2.30 5.59 8.88
N ASN A 168 1.95 4.74 7.92
CA ASN A 168 2.28 4.96 6.51
C ASN A 168 1.26 5.87 5.78
N LYS A 169 0.16 6.26 6.45
CA LYS A 169 -0.97 6.97 5.86
C LYS A 169 -1.47 6.30 4.57
N THR A 170 -1.51 4.96 4.59
CA THR A 170 -1.88 4.15 3.43
C THR A 170 -3.33 4.48 3.01
N PRO A 171 -3.58 4.95 1.79
CA PRO A 171 -4.92 5.25 1.29
C PRO A 171 -5.73 3.95 1.15
N VAL A 172 -7.02 4.03 1.45
CA VAL A 172 -7.96 2.90 1.38
C VAL A 172 -9.08 3.23 0.39
N LEU A 173 -9.34 2.32 -0.55
CA LEU A 173 -10.48 2.39 -1.46
C LEU A 173 -11.53 1.38 -1.04
N LEU A 174 -12.72 1.86 -0.67
CA LEU A 174 -13.91 1.05 -0.54
C LEU A 174 -14.49 0.78 -1.94
N CYS A 175 -14.19 -0.40 -2.48
CA CYS A 175 -14.61 -0.82 -3.80
C CYS A 175 -15.91 -1.63 -3.70
N CYS A 176 -17.02 -1.04 -4.13
CA CYS A 176 -18.32 -1.70 -4.24
C CYS A 176 -18.35 -2.51 -5.54
N ASN A 177 -18.18 -3.83 -5.44
CA ASN A 177 -18.10 -4.74 -6.58
C ASN A 177 -19.47 -5.37 -6.89
N LYS A 178 -19.61 -5.94 -8.10
CA LYS A 178 -20.84 -6.59 -8.62
C LYS A 178 -21.98 -5.62 -8.92
N THR A 179 -21.65 -4.39 -9.33
CA THR A 179 -22.63 -3.36 -9.69
C THR A 179 -23.36 -3.63 -11.01
N ASP A 180 -22.94 -4.65 -11.75
CA ASP A 180 -23.60 -5.14 -12.98
C ASP A 180 -25.01 -5.71 -12.74
N LYS A 181 -25.37 -6.00 -11.48
CA LYS A 181 -26.67 -6.56 -11.13
C LYS A 181 -27.63 -5.48 -10.66
N VAL A 182 -28.87 -5.52 -11.17
CA VAL A 182 -29.92 -4.51 -10.90
C VAL A 182 -30.25 -4.39 -9.40
N THR A 183 -30.04 -5.45 -8.63
CA THR A 183 -30.29 -5.47 -7.17
C THR A 183 -29.09 -4.98 -6.34
N ALA A 184 -28.01 -4.55 -6.97
CA ALA A 184 -26.83 -4.04 -6.26
C ALA A 184 -27.14 -2.69 -5.59
N HIS A 185 -26.62 -2.51 -4.38
CA HIS A 185 -26.71 -1.25 -3.68
C HIS A 185 -25.74 -0.21 -4.25
N THR A 186 -26.13 1.07 -4.23
CA THR A 186 -25.24 2.16 -4.66
C THR A 186 -24.10 2.38 -3.68
N LYS A 187 -22.97 2.92 -4.16
CA LYS A 187 -21.83 3.22 -3.29
C LYS A 187 -22.14 4.17 -2.15
N GLU A 188 -23.04 5.14 -2.35
CA GLU A 188 -23.43 6.09 -1.29
C GLU A 188 -24.20 5.39 -0.18
N PHE A 189 -25.08 4.44 -0.55
CA PHE A 189 -25.80 3.63 0.43
C PHE A 189 -24.84 2.76 1.23
N ILE A 190 -23.95 2.03 0.56
CA ILE A 190 -22.95 1.17 1.19
C ILE A 190 -22.07 1.99 2.14
N ARG A 191 -21.55 3.12 1.67
CA ARG A 191 -20.75 4.04 2.48
C ARG A 191 -21.47 4.44 3.77
N LYS A 192 -22.70 4.97 3.64
CA LYS A 192 -23.48 5.46 4.79
C LYS A 192 -23.82 4.36 5.78
N GLN A 193 -24.08 3.15 5.31
CA GLN A 193 -24.38 2.02 6.19
C GLN A 193 -23.13 1.51 6.90
N MET A 194 -21.98 1.43 6.21
CA MET A 194 -20.71 1.08 6.84
C MET A 194 -20.28 2.11 7.88
N GLU A 195 -20.44 3.41 7.61
CA GLU A 195 -20.15 4.47 8.58
C GLU A 195 -20.97 4.29 9.86
N LYS A 196 -22.27 4.01 9.73
CA LYS A 196 -23.16 3.72 10.88
C LYS A 196 -22.76 2.48 11.66
N GLU A 197 -22.35 1.41 10.97
CA GLU A 197 -21.97 0.17 11.64
C GLU A 197 -20.61 0.31 12.34
N ILE A 198 -19.65 1.00 11.72
CA ILE A 198 -18.37 1.35 12.33
C ILE A 198 -18.56 2.23 13.56
N ASP A 199 -19.50 3.18 13.54
CA ASP A 199 -19.81 4.00 14.71
C ASP A 199 -20.24 3.15 15.92
N LYS A 200 -21.09 2.13 15.69
CA LYS A 200 -21.48 1.17 16.74
C LYS A 200 -20.29 0.35 17.23
N LEU A 201 -19.45 -0.14 16.31
CA LEU A 201 -18.25 -0.92 16.65
C LEU A 201 -17.27 -0.12 17.50
N ARG A 202 -17.08 1.17 17.17
CA ARG A 202 -16.24 2.08 17.93
C ARG A 202 -16.71 2.20 19.37
N VAL A 203 -18.00 2.46 19.60
CA VAL A 203 -18.59 2.56 20.95
C VAL A 203 -18.43 1.25 21.72
N SER A 204 -18.64 0.12 21.05
CA SER A 204 -18.51 -1.20 21.68
C SER A 204 -17.07 -1.52 22.06
N ARG A 205 -16.08 -1.16 21.24
CA ARG A 205 -14.66 -1.48 21.50
C ARG A 205 -13.99 -0.49 22.45
N SER A 206 -14.35 0.79 22.43
CA SER A 206 -13.84 1.79 23.39
C SER A 206 -14.26 1.49 24.83
N ALA A 207 -15.42 0.85 25.04
CA ALA A 207 -15.85 0.39 26.36
C ALA A 207 -14.95 -0.74 26.91
N ILE A 208 -14.41 -1.59 26.04
CA ILE A 208 -13.59 -2.75 26.39
C ILE A 208 -12.11 -2.37 26.54
N SER A 209 -11.60 -1.43 25.74
CA SER A 209 -10.17 -1.07 25.72
C SER A 209 -9.68 -0.26 26.93
N THR A 210 -10.58 0.09 27.87
CA THR A 210 -10.19 0.75 29.14
C THR A 210 -9.31 -0.14 30.03
N ALA A 211 -9.18 -1.44 29.72
CA ALA A 211 -8.35 -2.40 30.46
C ALA A 211 -6.95 -2.63 29.88
N ASP A 212 -6.71 -2.40 28.58
CA ASP A 212 -5.46 -2.80 27.89
C ASP A 212 -4.83 -1.62 27.12
N ILE A 213 -4.00 -0.83 27.81
CA ILE A 213 -3.30 0.33 27.24
C ILE A 213 -2.04 -0.14 26.51
N ALA A 214 -2.19 -0.66 25.29
CA ALA A 214 -1.06 -0.84 24.39
C ALA A 214 -1.49 -0.80 22.91
N ASN A 215 -1.44 0.39 22.32
CA ASN A 215 -1.48 0.65 20.86
C ASN A 215 -2.81 0.62 20.11
N ASP A 216 -3.96 0.69 20.78
CA ASP A 216 -5.23 0.87 20.05
C ASP A 216 -5.36 2.29 19.50
N PHE A 217 -5.26 2.40 18.17
CA PHE A 217 -5.58 3.65 17.49
C PHE A 217 -7.10 3.81 17.42
N THR A 218 -7.62 4.86 18.04
CA THR A 218 -9.05 5.17 18.01
C THR A 218 -9.43 5.75 16.65
N LEU A 219 -10.58 5.31 16.12
CA LEU A 219 -11.12 5.79 14.85
C LEU A 219 -12.09 6.96 15.06
N GLY A 220 -11.91 8.02 14.28
CA GLY A 220 -12.79 9.19 14.27
C GLY A 220 -12.64 10.11 15.48
N ILE A 221 -13.63 11.00 15.67
CA ILE A 221 -13.65 12.02 16.72
C ILE A 221 -14.63 11.60 17.80
N GLU A 222 -14.21 11.60 19.06
CA GLU A 222 -15.06 11.24 20.20
C GLU A 222 -16.24 12.22 20.32
N GLY A 223 -17.45 11.68 20.54
CA GLY A 223 -18.68 12.49 20.66
C GLY A 223 -19.36 12.89 19.35
N GLU A 224 -18.71 12.72 18.19
CA GLU A 224 -19.31 12.97 16.88
C GLU A 224 -19.67 11.67 16.15
N VAL A 225 -20.68 11.71 15.28
CA VAL A 225 -21.04 10.58 14.42
C VAL A 225 -19.88 10.26 13.49
N PHE A 226 -19.48 8.99 13.43
CA PHE A 226 -18.38 8.57 12.56
C PHE A 226 -18.66 8.86 11.08
N SER A 227 -17.66 9.43 10.41
CA SER A 227 -17.58 9.48 8.95
C SER A 227 -16.17 9.12 8.51
N PHE A 228 -16.02 8.56 7.32
CA PHE A 228 -14.72 8.22 6.74
C PHE A 228 -13.79 9.43 6.55
N SER A 229 -14.32 10.65 6.55
CA SER A 229 -13.50 11.88 6.57
C SER A 229 -12.73 12.07 7.86
N HIS A 230 -13.17 11.44 8.96
CA HIS A 230 -12.51 11.53 10.27
C HIS A 230 -11.35 10.53 10.41
N CYS A 231 -11.11 9.67 9.41
CA CYS A 231 -9.99 8.75 9.41
C CYS A 231 -8.66 9.48 9.15
N HIS A 232 -7.58 9.00 9.77
CA HIS A 232 -6.21 9.47 9.48
C HIS A 232 -5.78 9.19 8.03
N ASN A 233 -6.37 8.16 7.44
CA ASN A 233 -6.09 7.65 6.11
C ASN A 233 -7.12 8.20 5.12
N LYS A 234 -6.68 8.50 3.89
CA LYS A 234 -7.60 8.90 2.81
C LYS A 234 -8.46 7.69 2.43
N VAL A 235 -9.73 7.72 2.80
CA VAL A 235 -10.72 6.71 2.41
C VAL A 235 -11.54 7.26 1.24
N THR A 236 -11.55 6.54 0.14
CA THR A 236 -12.33 6.85 -1.06
C THR A 236 -13.30 5.72 -1.35
N VAL A 237 -14.38 6.00 -2.08
CA VAL A 237 -15.38 4.98 -2.44
C VAL A 237 -15.53 4.94 -3.94
N ALA A 238 -15.50 3.75 -4.52
CA ALA A 238 -15.68 3.53 -5.95
C ALA A 238 -16.62 2.35 -6.22
N GLU A 239 -17.12 2.32 -7.45
CA GLU A 239 -17.90 1.22 -8.00
C GLU A 239 -17.05 0.43 -9.01
N ALA A 240 -17.27 -0.87 -9.05
CA ALA A 240 -16.65 -1.74 -10.02
C ALA A 240 -17.54 -2.94 -10.36
N SER A 241 -17.34 -3.49 -11.55
CA SER A 241 -17.79 -4.83 -11.88
C SER A 241 -16.62 -5.64 -12.44
N GLY A 242 -16.19 -6.62 -11.65
CA GLY A 242 -15.21 -7.60 -12.11
C GLY A 242 -15.72 -8.48 -13.26
N LEU A 243 -17.04 -8.58 -13.47
CA LEU A 243 -17.63 -9.45 -14.50
C LEU A 243 -17.78 -8.73 -15.84
N THR A 244 -18.22 -7.47 -15.85
CA THR A 244 -18.33 -6.66 -17.08
C THR A 244 -17.02 -5.96 -17.44
N GLY A 245 -16.08 -5.87 -16.49
CA GLY A 245 -14.79 -5.24 -16.69
C GLY A 245 -14.76 -3.74 -16.40
N GLU A 246 -15.87 -3.17 -15.94
CA GLU A 246 -15.99 -1.78 -15.46
C GLU A 246 -15.15 -1.58 -14.19
N THR A 247 -13.87 -1.25 -14.38
CA THR A 247 -12.87 -1.14 -13.30
C THR A 247 -12.11 0.19 -13.32
N ASP A 248 -12.57 1.17 -14.09
CA ASP A 248 -11.84 2.41 -14.37
C ASP A 248 -11.55 3.22 -13.09
N GLN A 249 -12.53 3.34 -12.18
CA GLN A 249 -12.36 4.06 -10.92
C GLN A 249 -11.29 3.40 -10.02
N VAL A 250 -11.24 2.06 -10.00
CA VAL A 250 -10.23 1.29 -9.25
C VAL A 250 -8.85 1.50 -9.84
N GLN A 251 -8.74 1.45 -11.18
CA GLN A 251 -7.48 1.68 -11.87
C GLN A 251 -6.98 3.12 -11.68
N GLU A 252 -7.86 4.12 -11.74
CA GLU A 252 -7.51 5.51 -11.47
C GLU A 252 -6.98 5.71 -10.05
N PHE A 253 -7.65 5.13 -9.05
CA PHE A 253 -7.18 5.14 -7.68
C PHE A 253 -5.79 4.51 -7.52
N ILE A 254 -5.56 3.35 -8.15
CA ILE A 254 -4.25 2.68 -8.15
C ILE A 254 -3.18 3.58 -8.77
N ARG A 255 -3.48 4.24 -9.89
CA ARG A 255 -2.54 5.14 -10.58
C ARG A 255 -2.16 6.37 -9.76
N GLU A 256 -3.09 6.92 -8.98
CA GLU A 256 -2.83 8.09 -8.13
C GLU A 256 -1.84 7.77 -6.99
N HIS A 257 -1.90 6.55 -6.45
CA HIS A 257 -1.22 6.20 -5.20
C HIS A 257 0.02 5.31 -5.38
N VAL A 258 0.18 4.61 -6.50
CA VAL A 258 1.41 3.87 -6.83
C VAL A 258 2.42 4.82 -7.48
N LYS A 259 3.41 5.26 -6.69
CA LYS A 259 4.52 6.13 -7.12
C LYS A 259 5.78 5.31 -7.35
N PRO A 260 6.60 5.61 -8.39
CA PRO A 260 7.86 4.92 -8.61
C PRO A 260 8.87 5.12 -7.47
#